data_AF-A0AAV5SMY2-F1
#
_entry.id   AF-A0AAV5SMY2-F1
#
_cell.length_a   1.000
_cell.length_b   1.000
_cell.length_c   1.000
_cell.angle_alpha   90.00
_cell.angle_beta   90.00
_cell.angle_gamma   90.00
#
_symmetry.space_group_name_H-M   'P 1'
#
loop_
_entity.id
_entity.type
_entity.pdbx_description
1 polymer ?
#
loop_
_entity_poly.entity_id
_entity_poly.type
_entity_poly.pdbx_seq_one_letter_code
_entity_poly.pdbx_strand_id
1 'polypeptide(L)'
;MEESSLISLNVGGLLYSTTRSTLSSHSPSLLSSYIQGDTSVSSTIHSLPDGTIFIDRDGTLFSIILNFLRTDRLILCDSFRDMVGLREEAAFYQLPALIHRIPSPSENGGGYITLGYRGTFAYGRDGQADVKFRKLQRILVHGKASLCREVFGDTLNESRDPGDHDFSDRYTTRLYLKHQCLEKACDAMAEKGFRLLSTCTSGANGLSSHQLMSSGLSPGGQNV
;
A
#
# COMPACT_ATOMS: atom_id res chain seq x y z
N MET A 1 -0.36 -40.94 -29.12
CA MET A 1 0.55 -40.48 -28.06
C MET A 1 1.38 -39.38 -28.69
N GLU A 2 0.94 -38.13 -28.60
CA GLU A 2 1.68 -37.02 -29.22
C GLU A 2 2.97 -36.79 -28.44
N GLU A 3 4.06 -36.87 -29.18
CA GLU A 3 5.43 -36.72 -28.71
C GLU A 3 5.57 -35.38 -27.97
N SER A 4 6.07 -35.42 -26.74
CA SER A 4 6.41 -34.24 -25.95
C SER A 4 7.65 -33.58 -26.56
N SER A 5 7.52 -33.03 -27.77
CA SER A 5 8.61 -32.38 -28.48
C SER A 5 9.13 -31.23 -27.62
N LEU A 6 10.42 -31.30 -27.33
CA LEU A 6 11.15 -30.26 -26.63
C LEU A 6 11.17 -29.01 -27.52
N ILE A 7 10.94 -27.86 -26.92
CA ILE A 7 10.93 -26.55 -27.55
C ILE A 7 11.94 -25.67 -26.82
N SER A 8 12.84 -25.08 -27.58
CA SER A 8 13.77 -24.06 -27.12
C SER A 8 13.15 -22.68 -27.29
N LEU A 9 13.24 -21.85 -26.26
CA LEU A 9 12.76 -20.47 -26.24
C LEU A 9 13.92 -19.54 -25.87
N ASN A 10 13.95 -18.36 -26.45
CA ASN A 10 14.79 -17.25 -26.04
C ASN A 10 13.89 -16.05 -25.72
N VAL A 11 13.74 -15.71 -24.44
CA VAL A 11 12.86 -14.62 -23.99
C VAL A 11 13.70 -13.48 -23.48
N GLY A 12 13.80 -12.38 -24.25
CA GLY A 12 14.62 -11.21 -23.90
C GLY A 12 16.10 -11.51 -23.68
N GLY A 13 16.63 -12.56 -24.32
CA GLY A 13 18.01 -13.03 -24.14
C GLY A 13 18.18 -14.20 -23.16
N LEU A 14 17.14 -14.57 -22.40
CA LEU A 14 17.17 -15.71 -21.48
C LEU A 14 16.65 -16.98 -22.14
N LEU A 15 17.46 -18.05 -22.09
CA LEU A 15 17.14 -19.32 -22.72
C LEU A 15 16.29 -20.20 -21.80
N TYR A 16 15.21 -20.73 -22.35
CA TYR A 16 14.35 -21.70 -21.70
C TYR A 16 14.17 -22.94 -22.58
N SER A 17 13.93 -24.07 -21.93
CA SER A 17 13.50 -25.30 -22.61
C SER A 17 12.23 -25.82 -21.95
N THR A 18 11.25 -26.19 -22.76
CA THR A 18 9.97 -26.71 -22.29
C THR A 18 9.36 -27.65 -23.33
N THR A 19 8.14 -28.13 -23.10
CA THR A 19 7.43 -28.99 -24.05
C THR A 19 6.30 -28.25 -24.74
N ARG A 20 5.94 -28.74 -25.94
CA ARG A 20 4.71 -28.32 -26.65
C ARG A 20 3.46 -28.40 -25.75
N SER A 21 3.33 -29.46 -24.95
CA SER A 21 2.21 -29.65 -24.03
C SER A 21 2.13 -28.56 -22.95
N THR A 22 3.27 -28.05 -22.46
CA THR A 22 3.29 -26.98 -21.47
C THR A 22 2.80 -25.66 -22.06
N LEU A 23 3.27 -25.31 -23.26
CA LEU A 23 2.88 -24.06 -23.94
C LEU A 23 1.41 -24.06 -24.39
N SER A 24 0.85 -25.25 -24.66
CA SER A 24 -0.56 -25.42 -25.01
C SER A 24 -1.47 -25.72 -23.81
N SER A 25 -0.94 -25.76 -22.58
CA SER A 25 -1.70 -26.14 -21.37
C SER A 25 -2.90 -25.23 -21.08
N HIS A 26 -2.81 -23.97 -21.50
CA HIS A 26 -3.84 -22.96 -21.34
C HIS A 26 -4.26 -22.46 -22.71
N SER A 27 -5.50 -22.73 -23.09
CA SER A 27 -6.08 -22.25 -24.36
C SER A 27 -7.44 -21.60 -24.09
N PRO A 28 -7.75 -20.46 -24.73
CA PRO A 28 -6.89 -19.69 -25.62
C PRO A 28 -5.82 -18.89 -24.86
N SER A 29 -4.58 -18.93 -25.34
CA SER A 29 -3.47 -18.08 -24.92
C SER A 29 -2.53 -17.82 -26.09
N LEU A 30 -1.72 -16.77 -26.02
CA LEU A 30 -0.83 -16.37 -27.11
C LEU A 30 0.12 -17.51 -27.51
N LEU A 31 0.74 -18.16 -26.52
CA LEU A 31 1.69 -19.25 -26.74
C LEU A 31 0.99 -20.49 -27.29
N SER A 32 -0.22 -20.80 -26.83
CA SER A 32 -0.98 -21.94 -27.34
C SER A 32 -1.34 -21.76 -28.82
N SER A 33 -1.72 -20.54 -29.24
CA SER A 33 -2.06 -20.23 -30.63
C SER A 33 -0.84 -20.26 -31.53
N TYR A 34 0.28 -19.67 -31.08
CA TYR A 34 1.53 -19.66 -31.83
C TYR A 34 2.04 -21.08 -32.10
N ILE A 35 2.02 -21.94 -31.08
CA ILE A 35 2.45 -23.33 -31.19
C ILE A 35 1.52 -24.14 -32.11
N GLN A 36 0.24 -23.80 -32.20
CA GLN A 36 -0.72 -24.41 -33.13
C GLN A 36 -0.56 -23.94 -34.57
N GLY A 37 0.36 -23.00 -34.85
CA GLY A 37 0.72 -22.56 -36.19
C GLY A 37 0.12 -21.22 -36.60
N ASP A 38 -0.62 -20.55 -35.72
CA ASP A 38 -1.06 -19.18 -35.96
C ASP A 38 0.07 -18.21 -35.59
N THR A 39 0.94 -17.94 -36.55
CA THR A 39 2.07 -17.02 -36.38
C THR A 39 1.67 -15.55 -36.56
N SER A 40 0.42 -15.27 -36.93
CA SER A 40 -0.08 -13.89 -37.10
C SER A 40 -0.40 -13.20 -35.77
N VAL A 41 -0.44 -13.97 -34.68
CA VAL A 41 -0.89 -13.52 -33.36
C VAL A 41 0.02 -12.51 -32.65
N SER A 42 1.28 -12.36 -33.08
CA SER A 42 2.18 -11.37 -32.47
C SER A 42 3.39 -11.04 -33.33
N SER A 43 3.68 -9.75 -33.48
CA SER A 43 4.89 -9.24 -34.12
C SER A 43 6.14 -9.33 -33.23
N THR A 44 6.02 -9.80 -31.99
CA THR A 44 7.13 -9.90 -31.01
C THR A 44 7.61 -11.33 -30.78
N ILE A 45 7.02 -12.31 -31.48
CA ILE A 45 7.43 -13.72 -31.43
C ILE A 45 7.98 -14.11 -32.81
N HIS A 46 9.21 -14.64 -32.83
CA HIS A 46 9.92 -14.98 -34.06
C HIS A 46 10.54 -16.37 -33.98
N SER A 47 10.41 -17.17 -35.03
CA SER A 47 11.18 -18.42 -35.16
C SER A 47 12.55 -18.12 -35.74
N LEU A 48 13.60 -18.53 -35.04
CA LEU A 48 14.98 -18.43 -35.49
C LEU A 48 15.34 -19.61 -36.43
N PRO A 49 16.42 -19.50 -37.25
CA PRO A 49 16.80 -20.54 -38.21
C PRO A 49 17.14 -21.91 -37.59
N ASP A 50 17.54 -21.93 -36.32
CA ASP A 50 17.86 -23.12 -35.55
C ASP A 50 16.62 -23.79 -34.91
N GLY A 51 15.42 -23.22 -35.13
CA GLY A 51 14.16 -23.70 -34.55
C GLY A 51 13.85 -23.13 -33.16
N THR A 52 14.72 -22.30 -32.58
CA THR A 52 14.45 -21.61 -31.31
C THR A 52 13.40 -20.52 -31.52
N ILE A 53 12.42 -20.42 -30.63
CA ILE A 53 11.43 -19.33 -30.66
C ILE A 53 11.97 -18.17 -29.83
N PHE A 54 12.17 -17.02 -30.45
CA PHE A 54 12.52 -15.77 -29.79
C PHE A 54 11.27 -14.96 -29.42
N ILE A 55 11.26 -14.40 -28.21
CA ILE A 55 10.19 -13.56 -27.67
C ILE A 55 10.84 -12.30 -27.11
N ASP A 56 10.50 -11.13 -27.64
CA ASP A 56 11.04 -9.84 -27.20
C ASP A 56 10.32 -9.31 -25.94
N ARG A 57 10.47 -10.04 -24.82
CA ARG A 57 9.82 -9.76 -23.52
C ARG A 57 10.77 -10.04 -22.35
N ASP A 58 10.32 -9.73 -21.13
CA ASP A 58 11.11 -9.99 -19.92
C ASP A 58 11.25 -11.49 -19.62
N GLY A 59 12.44 -12.04 -19.82
CA GLY A 59 12.71 -13.44 -19.54
C GLY A 59 12.64 -13.79 -18.05
N THR A 60 13.01 -12.87 -17.15
CA THR A 60 12.99 -13.16 -15.70
C THR A 60 11.57 -13.39 -15.20
N LEU A 61 10.63 -12.54 -15.61
CA LEU A 61 9.20 -12.71 -15.32
C LEU A 61 8.61 -13.90 -16.06
N PHE A 62 9.10 -14.19 -17.28
CA PHE A 62 8.67 -15.38 -18.03
C PHE A 62 8.94 -16.69 -17.27
N SER A 63 9.96 -16.76 -16.42
CA SER A 63 10.18 -17.94 -15.57
C SER A 63 8.96 -18.27 -14.67
N ILE A 64 8.27 -17.23 -14.17
CA ILE A 64 7.06 -17.35 -13.36
C ILE A 64 5.89 -17.78 -14.25
N ILE A 65 5.75 -17.16 -15.43
CA ILE A 65 4.74 -17.55 -16.43
C ILE A 65 4.89 -19.03 -16.79
N LEU A 66 6.11 -19.49 -17.04
CA LEU A 66 6.40 -20.86 -17.43
C LEU A 66 6.09 -21.86 -16.29
N ASN A 67 6.39 -21.51 -15.04
CA ASN A 67 6.02 -22.33 -13.89
C ASN A 67 4.51 -22.40 -13.67
N PHE A 68 3.80 -21.30 -13.93
CA PHE A 68 2.34 -21.29 -13.94
C PHE A 68 1.78 -22.26 -14.98
N LEU A 69 2.28 -22.22 -16.22
CA LEU A 69 1.85 -23.14 -17.28
C LEU A 69 2.10 -24.61 -16.94
N ARG A 70 3.13 -24.91 -16.15
CA ARG A 70 3.46 -26.29 -15.71
C ARG A 70 2.57 -26.80 -14.57
N THR A 71 2.20 -25.92 -13.64
CA THR A 71 1.64 -26.32 -12.34
C THR A 71 0.21 -25.86 -12.11
N ASP A 72 -0.30 -24.96 -12.95
CA ASP A 72 -1.55 -24.23 -12.76
C ASP A 72 -1.62 -23.48 -11.41
N ARG A 73 -0.47 -23.04 -10.88
CA ARG A 73 -0.36 -22.31 -9.61
C ARG A 73 0.56 -21.11 -9.75
N LEU A 74 0.20 -20.01 -9.09
CA LEU A 74 1.09 -18.85 -8.92
C LEU A 74 2.00 -19.11 -7.71
N ILE A 75 3.27 -19.39 -7.98
CA ILE A 75 4.30 -19.61 -6.96
C ILE A 75 5.29 -18.46 -7.05
N LEU A 76 5.35 -17.65 -6.00
CA LEU A 76 6.24 -16.49 -5.89
C LEU A 76 7.16 -16.68 -4.68
N CYS A 77 8.40 -16.18 -4.78
CA CYS A 77 9.26 -16.03 -3.62
C CYS A 77 8.72 -14.92 -2.70
N ASP A 78 8.90 -15.04 -1.39
CA ASP A 78 8.47 -14.02 -0.41
C ASP A 78 9.07 -12.63 -0.67
N SER A 79 10.21 -12.57 -1.36
CA SER A 79 10.91 -11.33 -1.72
C SER A 79 10.51 -10.76 -3.09
N PHE A 80 9.60 -11.40 -3.84
CA PHE A 80 9.17 -10.92 -5.15
C PHE A 80 8.31 -9.66 -5.01
N ARG A 81 8.62 -8.62 -5.79
CA ARG A 81 7.98 -7.29 -5.67
C ARG A 81 7.30 -6.81 -6.94
N ASP A 82 7.72 -7.27 -8.10
CA ASP A 82 7.26 -6.74 -9.38
C ASP A 82 5.93 -7.35 -9.84
N MET A 83 4.88 -7.07 -9.07
CA MET A 83 3.52 -7.55 -9.35
C MET A 83 2.92 -6.87 -10.58
N VAL A 84 3.34 -5.63 -10.86
CA VAL A 84 2.88 -4.85 -12.01
C VAL A 84 3.46 -5.45 -13.29
N GLY A 85 4.78 -5.63 -13.36
CA GLY A 85 5.44 -6.26 -14.51
C GLY A 85 4.92 -7.68 -14.74
N LEU A 86 4.74 -8.49 -13.68
CA LEU A 86 4.17 -9.83 -13.81
C LEU A 86 2.74 -9.81 -14.40
N ARG A 87 1.93 -8.83 -14.01
CA ARG A 87 0.57 -8.67 -14.53
C ARG A 87 0.59 -8.24 -16.00
N GLU A 88 1.50 -7.35 -16.40
CA GLU A 88 1.69 -6.95 -17.79
C GLU A 88 2.13 -8.14 -18.66
N GLU A 89 3.07 -8.97 -18.18
CA GLU A 89 3.45 -10.20 -18.89
C GLU A 89 2.29 -11.19 -18.99
N ALA A 90 1.55 -11.42 -17.90
CA ALA A 90 0.38 -12.30 -17.93
C ALA A 90 -0.70 -11.81 -18.91
N ALA A 91 -0.86 -10.48 -19.06
CA ALA A 91 -1.74 -9.88 -20.05
C ALA A 91 -1.20 -10.06 -21.48
N PHE A 92 0.10 -9.84 -21.71
CA PHE A 92 0.75 -10.06 -23.00
C PHE A 92 0.58 -11.51 -23.48
N TYR A 93 0.84 -12.50 -22.61
CA TYR A 93 0.67 -13.92 -22.95
C TYR A 93 -0.79 -14.37 -23.00
N GLN A 94 -1.74 -13.47 -22.72
CA GLN A 94 -3.19 -13.72 -22.72
C GLN A 94 -3.59 -14.84 -21.76
N LEU A 95 -3.14 -14.74 -20.49
CA LEU A 95 -3.39 -15.73 -19.44
C LEU A 95 -4.36 -15.20 -18.37
N PRO A 96 -5.68 -15.17 -18.63
CA PRO A 96 -6.66 -14.59 -17.70
C PRO A 96 -6.69 -15.28 -16.34
N ALA A 97 -6.49 -16.60 -16.30
CA ALA A 97 -6.42 -17.36 -15.05
C ALA A 97 -5.25 -16.92 -14.16
N LEU A 98 -4.10 -16.58 -14.76
CA LEU A 98 -2.96 -16.03 -14.04
C LEU A 98 -3.24 -14.60 -13.58
N ILE A 99 -3.81 -13.74 -14.44
CA ILE A 99 -4.17 -12.35 -14.11
C ILE A 99 -5.10 -12.28 -12.89
N HIS A 100 -6.03 -13.24 -12.76
CA HIS A 100 -6.94 -13.35 -11.63
C HIS A 100 -6.23 -13.83 -10.34
N ARG A 101 -5.19 -14.67 -10.48
CA ARG A 101 -4.41 -15.19 -9.34
C ARG A 101 -3.34 -14.22 -8.87
N ILE A 102 -2.82 -13.36 -9.76
CA ILE A 102 -1.97 -12.24 -9.38
C ILE A 102 -2.84 -11.31 -8.54
N PRO A 103 -2.50 -11.08 -7.26
CA PRO A 103 -3.14 -10.05 -6.45
C PRO A 103 -3.25 -8.81 -7.30
N SER A 104 -4.46 -8.29 -7.48
CA SER A 104 -4.59 -6.98 -8.09
C SER A 104 -3.66 -6.05 -7.32
N PRO A 105 -3.14 -5.00 -7.95
CA PRO A 105 -2.95 -3.77 -7.20
C PRO A 105 -4.34 -3.34 -6.70
N SER A 106 -4.91 -4.08 -5.75
CA SER A 106 -5.65 -3.48 -4.67
C SER A 106 -4.77 -2.36 -4.16
N GLU A 107 -5.43 -1.32 -3.69
CA GLU A 107 -4.93 -0.16 -3.00
C GLU A 107 -3.98 -0.42 -1.80
N ASN A 108 -3.18 -1.50 -1.81
CA ASN A 108 -1.89 -1.70 -1.14
C ASN A 108 -0.82 -0.67 -1.59
N GLY A 109 -1.24 0.57 -1.86
CA GLY A 109 -0.43 1.72 -1.51
C GLY A 109 -0.39 1.75 0.01
N GLY A 110 0.48 0.92 0.60
CA GLY A 110 0.81 1.03 2.00
C GLY A 110 1.06 2.50 2.34
N GLY A 111 0.64 2.92 3.52
CA GLY A 111 0.63 4.33 3.84
C GLY A 111 0.69 4.57 5.33
N TYR A 112 0.79 5.83 5.68
CA TYR A 112 0.81 6.26 7.06
C TYR A 112 -0.57 6.82 7.42
N ILE A 113 -1.08 6.38 8.57
CA ILE A 113 -2.20 7.00 9.24
C ILE A 113 -1.66 7.66 10.50
N THR A 114 -2.00 8.93 10.70
CA THR A 114 -1.69 9.65 11.92
C THR A 114 -2.98 9.87 12.70
N LEU A 115 -3.03 9.36 13.93
CA LEU A 115 -4.09 9.68 14.88
C LEU A 115 -3.69 10.90 15.71
N GLY A 116 -4.65 11.79 15.95
CA GLY A 116 -4.45 12.96 16.79
C GLY A 116 -5.63 13.20 17.72
N TYR A 117 -5.41 13.81 18.87
CA TYR A 117 -6.50 14.31 19.70
C TYR A 117 -6.05 15.56 20.46
N ARG A 118 -7.01 16.38 20.87
CA ARG A 118 -6.76 17.51 21.77
C ARG A 118 -7.24 17.13 23.18
N GLY A 119 -6.30 16.95 24.09
CA GLY A 119 -6.58 16.81 25.52
C GLY A 119 -6.80 18.17 26.16
N THR A 120 -7.79 18.29 27.03
CA THR A 120 -7.94 19.44 27.93
C THR A 120 -7.73 18.97 29.37
N PHE A 121 -6.80 19.63 30.06
CA PHE A 121 -6.60 19.46 31.49
C PHE A 121 -7.24 20.64 32.20
N ALA A 122 -8.23 20.39 33.04
CA ALA A 122 -8.77 21.41 33.92
C ALA A 122 -7.96 21.39 35.21
N TYR A 123 -7.28 22.49 35.52
CA TYR A 123 -6.67 22.68 36.84
C TYR A 123 -7.80 22.82 37.86
N GLY A 124 -7.72 22.07 38.97
CA GLY A 124 -8.64 22.21 40.09
C GLY A 124 -8.48 23.58 40.77
N ARG A 125 -9.44 23.95 41.64
CA ARG A 125 -9.44 25.25 42.35
C ARG A 125 -8.20 25.49 43.22
N ASP A 126 -7.46 24.43 43.57
CA ASP A 126 -6.37 24.49 44.55
C ASP A 126 -4.98 24.20 43.96
N GLY A 127 -4.81 24.29 42.64
CA GLY A 127 -3.50 24.04 41.99
C GLY A 127 -3.04 22.59 42.03
N GLN A 128 -3.75 21.71 42.73
CA GLN A 128 -3.64 20.28 42.52
C GLN A 128 -4.20 19.94 41.14
N ALA A 129 -3.41 19.25 40.33
CA ALA A 129 -3.89 18.57 39.15
C ALA A 129 -4.97 17.60 39.64
N ASP A 130 -6.22 18.01 39.51
CA ASP A 130 -7.37 17.14 39.72
C ASP A 130 -7.08 15.86 38.95
N VAL A 131 -7.22 14.69 39.60
CA VAL A 131 -7.01 13.36 38.99
C VAL A 131 -8.18 13.08 38.03
N LYS A 132 -8.52 14.07 37.20
CA LYS A 132 -9.55 14.03 36.19
C LYS A 132 -8.95 13.27 35.03
N PHE A 133 -9.47 12.06 34.86
CA PHE A 133 -9.21 11.21 33.71
C PHE A 133 -9.22 12.01 32.41
N ARG A 134 -8.32 11.64 31.51
CA ARG A 134 -8.17 12.23 30.17
C ARG A 134 -9.54 12.36 29.48
N LYS A 135 -10.03 13.59 29.28
CA LYS A 135 -11.25 13.83 28.49
C LYS A 135 -10.89 13.94 27.00
N LEU A 136 -11.06 12.85 26.27
CA LEU A 136 -10.89 12.81 24.81
C LEU A 136 -12.17 13.31 24.13
N GLN A 137 -12.14 14.49 23.51
CA GLN A 137 -13.33 15.01 22.81
C GLN A 137 -13.52 14.36 21.43
N ARG A 138 -12.42 14.14 20.71
CA ARG A 138 -12.42 13.62 19.35
C ARG A 138 -11.06 13.03 19.00
N ILE A 139 -11.07 11.91 18.30
CA ILE A 139 -9.90 11.32 17.67
C ILE A 139 -9.92 11.76 16.21
N LEU A 140 -8.95 12.57 15.81
CA LEU A 140 -8.70 12.99 14.44
C LEU A 140 -7.94 11.90 13.70
N VAL A 141 -8.27 11.72 12.44
CA VAL A 141 -7.65 10.76 11.53
C VAL A 141 -7.08 11.52 10.33
N HIS A 142 -5.80 11.27 10.04
CA HIS A 142 -5.08 11.91 8.95
C HIS A 142 -4.38 10.87 8.09
N GLY A 143 -4.41 11.03 6.77
CA GLY A 143 -3.77 10.11 5.84
C GLY A 143 -4.49 10.06 4.50
N LYS A 144 -4.20 9.00 3.73
CA LYS A 144 -4.89 8.69 2.48
C LYS A 144 -6.34 8.30 2.78
N ALA A 145 -7.32 8.93 2.11
CA ALA A 145 -8.74 8.77 2.45
C ALA A 145 -9.25 7.34 2.26
N SER A 146 -8.84 6.67 1.18
CA SER A 146 -9.11 5.23 0.95
C SER A 146 -8.61 4.36 2.09
N LEU A 147 -7.35 4.54 2.48
CA LEU A 147 -6.72 3.80 3.58
C LEU A 147 -7.42 4.05 4.92
N CYS A 148 -7.82 5.29 5.20
CA CYS A 148 -8.58 5.60 6.42
C CYS A 148 -9.95 4.90 6.43
N ARG A 149 -10.65 4.87 5.30
CA ARG A 149 -11.93 4.16 5.15
C ARG A 149 -11.77 2.65 5.31
N GLU A 150 -10.72 2.07 4.74
CA GLU A 150 -10.42 0.64 4.87
C GLU A 150 -10.18 0.23 6.33
N VAL A 151 -9.48 1.07 7.09
CA VAL A 151 -9.11 0.78 8.49
C VAL A 151 -10.27 1.01 9.45
N PHE A 152 -10.97 2.14 9.33
CA PHE A 152 -11.94 2.56 10.35
C PHE A 152 -13.40 2.30 9.95
N GLY A 153 -13.69 2.03 8.68
CA GLY A 153 -15.03 1.72 8.17
C GLY A 153 -16.11 2.66 8.70
N ASP A 154 -17.19 2.09 9.21
CA ASP A 154 -18.34 2.84 9.72
C ASP A 154 -18.05 3.72 10.94
N THR A 155 -16.91 3.53 11.61
CA THR A 155 -16.51 4.38 12.74
C THR A 155 -15.89 5.70 12.29
N LEU A 156 -15.53 5.83 11.01
CA LEU A 156 -14.99 7.05 10.41
C LEU A 156 -16.12 8.05 10.11
N ASN A 157 -15.87 9.32 10.40
CA ASN A 157 -16.75 10.43 10.08
C ASN A 157 -16.08 11.37 9.07
N GLU A 158 -16.67 11.46 7.89
CA GLU A 158 -16.20 12.26 6.75
C GLU A 158 -16.94 13.59 6.60
N SER A 159 -17.80 13.98 7.55
CA SER A 159 -18.68 15.16 7.43
C SER A 159 -17.95 16.50 7.25
N ARG A 160 -16.66 16.55 7.59
CA ARG A 160 -15.80 17.75 7.48
C ARG A 160 -14.98 17.79 6.19
N ASP A 161 -14.98 16.70 5.44
CA ASP A 161 -14.31 16.56 4.15
C ASP A 161 -14.99 15.42 3.40
N PRO A 162 -16.25 15.61 2.94
CA PRO A 162 -17.06 14.53 2.36
C PRO A 162 -16.46 13.94 1.08
N GLY A 163 -15.36 14.53 0.56
CA GLY A 163 -14.63 14.03 -0.60
C GLY A 163 -15.50 14.00 -1.86
N ASP A 164 -14.85 13.79 -3.00
CA ASP A 164 -15.53 13.20 -4.14
C ASP A 164 -15.08 11.74 -4.13
N HIS A 165 -16.03 10.79 -4.03
CA HIS A 165 -15.70 9.37 -3.85
C HIS A 165 -14.87 8.79 -5.02
N ASP A 166 -14.84 9.50 -6.15
CA ASP A 166 -14.10 9.14 -7.37
C ASP A 166 -12.57 9.28 -7.27
N PHE A 167 -12.04 10.00 -6.27
CA PHE A 167 -10.57 10.15 -6.11
C PHE A 167 -10.02 9.32 -4.95
N SER A 168 -9.71 8.06 -5.25
CA SER A 168 -9.21 7.10 -4.24
C SER A 168 -7.81 7.43 -3.69
N ASP A 169 -7.05 8.30 -4.36
CA ASP A 169 -5.69 8.72 -3.97
C ASP A 169 -5.59 10.01 -3.14
N ARG A 170 -6.71 10.63 -2.77
CA ARG A 170 -6.70 11.91 -2.04
C ARG A 170 -6.27 11.75 -0.58
N TYR A 171 -5.35 12.60 -0.13
CA TYR A 171 -4.96 12.76 1.27
C TYR A 171 -5.86 13.77 2.00
N THR A 172 -6.09 13.55 3.29
CA THR A 172 -6.91 14.43 4.13
C THR A 172 -6.39 14.50 5.57
N THR A 173 -6.69 15.62 6.23
CA THR A 173 -6.40 15.87 7.65
C THR A 173 -7.67 16.19 8.46
N ARG A 174 -8.85 15.96 7.88
CA ARG A 174 -10.12 16.50 8.42
C ARG A 174 -11.09 15.45 8.93
N LEU A 175 -10.71 14.17 8.84
CA LEU A 175 -11.53 13.06 9.31
C LEU A 175 -11.45 12.90 10.82
N TYR A 176 -12.45 12.23 11.39
CA TYR A 176 -12.47 11.90 12.81
C TYR A 176 -13.31 10.67 13.11
N LEU A 177 -13.05 10.01 14.24
CA LEU A 177 -13.83 8.85 14.67
C LEU A 177 -15.11 9.27 15.39
N LYS A 178 -16.18 8.48 15.18
CA LYS A 178 -17.48 8.60 15.84
C LYS A 178 -17.42 8.24 17.33
N HIS A 179 -16.32 7.63 17.80
CA HIS A 179 -16.07 7.30 19.21
C HIS A 179 -14.82 8.01 19.75
N GLN A 180 -14.63 7.94 21.07
CA GLN A 180 -13.57 8.63 21.81
C GLN A 180 -12.55 7.67 22.45
N CYS A 181 -12.71 6.36 22.31
CA CYS A 181 -11.76 5.36 22.82
C CYS A 181 -10.55 5.26 21.88
N LEU A 182 -9.36 5.63 22.37
CA LEU A 182 -8.12 5.65 21.59
C LEU A 182 -7.61 4.22 21.35
N GLU A 183 -7.71 3.37 22.38
CA GLU A 183 -7.28 1.98 22.36
C GLU A 183 -8.04 1.20 21.28
N LYS A 184 -9.35 1.41 21.18
CA LYS A 184 -10.17 0.84 20.10
C LYS A 184 -9.69 1.25 18.70
N ALA A 185 -9.22 2.49 18.54
CA ALA A 185 -8.66 2.95 17.26
C ALA A 185 -7.31 2.29 16.96
N CYS A 186 -6.47 2.11 17.99
CA CYS A 186 -5.21 1.38 17.88
C CYS A 186 -5.42 -0.09 17.52
N ASP A 187 -6.41 -0.75 18.13
CA ASP A 187 -6.75 -2.15 17.83
C ASP A 187 -7.20 -2.31 16.37
N ALA A 188 -8.07 -1.42 15.89
CA ALA A 188 -8.50 -1.42 14.48
C ALA A 188 -7.32 -1.25 13.50
N MET A 189 -6.35 -0.40 13.84
CA MET A 189 -5.12 -0.25 13.05
C MET A 189 -4.24 -1.52 13.08
N ALA A 190 -4.09 -2.13 14.26
CA ALA A 190 -3.28 -3.34 14.44
C ALA A 190 -3.86 -4.55 13.70
N GLU A 191 -5.19 -4.73 13.73
CA GLU A 191 -5.92 -5.76 12.98
C GLU A 191 -5.69 -5.64 11.47
N LYS A 192 -5.43 -4.42 10.98
CA LYS A 192 -5.11 -4.11 9.57
C LYS A 192 -3.62 -4.10 9.27
N GLY A 193 -2.77 -4.56 10.20
CA GLY A 193 -1.33 -4.71 10.00
C GLY A 193 -0.50 -3.44 10.19
N PHE A 194 -1.09 -2.34 10.68
CA PHE A 194 -0.33 -1.15 11.03
C PHE A 194 0.49 -1.37 12.29
N ARG A 195 1.64 -0.69 12.36
CA ARG A 195 2.51 -0.67 13.54
C ARG A 195 2.70 0.76 14.00
N LEU A 196 2.72 0.96 15.32
CA LEU A 196 3.04 2.26 15.90
C LEU A 196 4.52 2.57 15.65
N LEU A 197 4.80 3.68 14.97
CA LEU A 197 6.17 4.11 14.67
C LEU A 197 6.66 5.23 15.59
N SER A 198 5.81 6.21 15.87
CA SER A 198 6.15 7.32 16.75
C SER A 198 4.92 7.91 17.42
N THR A 199 5.16 8.62 18.52
CA THR A 199 4.15 9.41 19.24
C THR A 199 4.75 10.76 19.57
N CYS A 200 3.98 11.83 19.42
CA CYS A 200 4.36 13.16 19.85
C CYS A 200 3.25 13.78 20.70
N THR A 201 3.61 14.74 21.55
CA THR A 201 2.65 15.50 22.35
C THR A 201 3.14 16.94 22.41
N SER A 202 2.25 17.89 22.15
CA SER A 202 2.52 19.31 22.28
C SER A 202 1.52 19.91 23.25
N GLY A 203 2.02 20.46 24.36
CA GLY A 203 1.23 21.16 25.35
C GLY A 203 1.42 22.67 25.20
N ALA A 204 0.36 23.39 24.85
CA ALA A 204 0.36 24.84 24.97
C ALA A 204 0.08 25.19 26.44
N ASN A 205 1.12 25.22 27.28
CA ASN A 205 1.00 25.98 28.51
C ASN A 205 0.86 27.44 28.05
N GLY A 206 -0.30 28.04 28.30
CA GLY A 206 -0.45 29.48 28.13
C GLY A 206 0.69 30.12 28.88
N LEU A 207 1.52 30.89 28.18
CA LEU A 207 2.51 31.77 28.80
C LEU A 207 1.76 32.60 29.83
N SER A 208 1.83 32.21 31.10
CA SER A 208 1.50 33.10 32.21
C SER A 208 2.44 34.28 32.02
N SER A 209 1.89 35.43 31.68
CA SER A 209 2.57 36.70 31.58
C SER A 209 3.55 36.83 32.73
N HIS A 210 4.84 36.66 32.45
CA HIS A 210 5.86 37.13 33.37
C HIS A 210 5.70 38.65 33.36
N GLN A 211 5.09 39.16 34.42
CA GLN A 211 5.14 40.57 34.78
C GLN A 211 6.62 40.97 34.63
N LEU A 212 6.93 41.75 33.59
CA LEU A 212 8.13 42.55 33.58
C LEU A 212 7.99 43.43 34.82
N MET A 213 8.67 43.04 35.91
CA MET A 213 8.91 43.94 37.02
C MET A 213 9.64 45.12 36.40
N SER A 214 8.93 46.21 36.16
CA SER A 214 9.55 47.51 35.97
C SER A 214 10.38 47.75 37.21
N SER A 215 11.70 47.69 37.04
CA SER A 215 12.66 48.13 38.04
C SER A 215 12.39 49.61 38.30
N GLY A 216 11.57 49.89 39.31
CA GLY A 216 11.44 51.21 39.90
C GLY A 216 12.80 51.59 40.48
N LEU A 217 13.51 52.45 39.77
CA LEU A 217 14.54 53.28 40.37
C LEU A 217 13.85 54.21 41.37
N SER A 218 14.09 53.96 42.66
CA SER A 218 13.95 54.99 43.69
C SER A 218 15.34 55.29 44.27
N PRO A 219 15.67 56.57 44.49
CA PRO A 219 17.02 56.99 44.84
C PRO A 219 17.29 56.68 46.30
N GLY A 220 18.33 55.89 46.57
CA GLY A 220 18.87 55.72 47.91
C GLY A 220 19.64 56.98 48.30
N GLY A 221 19.16 57.67 49.32
CA GLY A 221 19.89 58.75 49.99
C GLY A 221 21.16 58.23 50.65
N GLN A 222 22.23 59.01 50.55
CA GLN A 222 23.38 58.95 51.44
C GLN A 222 23.36 60.18 52.36
N ASN A 223 23.52 59.89 53.64
CA ASN A 223 23.90 60.83 54.70
C ASN A 223 25.17 61.59 54.30
N VAL A 224 25.16 62.93 54.33
CA VAL A 224 25.64 63.82 55.41
C VAL A 224 24.89 65.14 55.31
#